data_AF-A0A970NCP9-F1
#
_entry.id   AF-A0A970NCP9-F1
#
_cell.length_a   1.000
_cell.length_b   1.000
_cell.length_c   1.000
_cell.angle_alpha   90.00
_cell.angle_beta   90.00
_cell.angle_gamma   90.00
#
_symmetry.space_group_name_H-M   'P 1'
#
loop_
_entity.id
_entity.type
_entity.pdbx_description
1 polymer ?
#
loop_
_entity_poly.entity_id
_entity_poly.type
_entity_poly.pdbx_seq_one_letter_code
_entity_poly.pdbx_strand_id
1 'polypeptide(L)'
;MIKTESEYKAMVQRLESDLDYMRQQEKVLQDMGLSAQEVCRAMEPSRAFHEQLKEEVEYYERIKRFDFEALENFRDFGRFLIALRIALGLTQSDLAKRLNVSVAQVSRDEKNEYHGISIEKANRVLEALGVTVVSKLGKIPKKEGFAANFV
;
A
#
# COMPACT_ATOMS: atom_id res chain seq x y z
N MET A 1 -2.08 -1.44 2.15
CA MET A 1 -0.90 -0.78 2.74
C MET A 1 -0.55 -1.36 4.10
N ILE A 2 0.65 -1.93 4.21
CA ILE A 2 1.33 -2.26 5.47
C ILE A 2 1.74 -0.97 6.20
N LYS A 3 1.40 -0.83 7.49
CA LYS A 3 1.55 0.45 8.24
C LYS A 3 2.60 0.35 9.34
N THR A 4 2.88 -0.84 9.82
CA THR A 4 3.76 -1.08 10.96
C THR A 4 4.82 -2.14 10.68
N GLU A 5 5.91 -2.08 11.43
CA GLU A 5 6.99 -3.08 11.36
C GLU A 5 6.49 -4.49 11.74
N SER A 6 5.55 -4.57 12.70
CA SER A 6 4.93 -5.85 13.08
C SER A 6 4.07 -6.44 11.97
N GLU A 7 3.28 -5.61 11.27
CA GLU A 7 2.50 -6.05 10.11
C GLU A 7 3.43 -6.50 8.98
N TYR A 8 4.51 -5.74 8.71
CA TYR A 8 5.51 -6.12 7.71
C TYR A 8 6.09 -7.52 7.98
N LYS A 9 6.57 -7.76 9.20
CA LYS A 9 7.14 -9.06 9.59
C LYS A 9 6.12 -10.19 9.45
N ALA A 10 4.87 -9.97 9.86
CA ALA A 10 3.80 -10.95 9.72
C ALA A 10 3.46 -11.25 8.25
N MET A 11 3.44 -10.22 7.39
CA MET A 11 3.19 -10.38 5.96
C MET A 11 4.33 -11.11 5.24
N VAL A 12 5.59 -10.83 5.58
CA VAL A 12 6.76 -11.56 5.06
C VAL A 12 6.69 -13.05 5.42
N GLN A 13 6.44 -13.37 6.69
CA GLN A 13 6.30 -14.77 7.13
C GLN A 13 5.14 -15.49 6.44
N ARG A 14 4.02 -14.79 6.22
CA ARG A 14 2.89 -15.32 5.47
C ARG A 14 3.27 -15.60 4.02
N LEU A 15 3.96 -14.67 3.36
CA LEU A 15 4.39 -14.81 1.97
C LEU A 15 5.32 -16.01 1.76
N GLU A 16 6.23 -16.27 2.70
CA GLU A 16 7.06 -17.47 2.71
C GLU A 16 6.22 -18.75 2.82
N SER A 17 5.25 -18.75 3.73
CA SER A 17 4.37 -19.91 4.00
C SER A 17 3.40 -20.19 2.83
N ASP A 18 2.94 -19.14 2.14
CA ASP A 18 1.99 -19.24 1.03
C ASP A 18 2.57 -20.06 -0.14
N LEU A 19 3.87 -19.95 -0.41
CA LEU A 19 4.53 -20.72 -1.48
C LEU A 19 4.56 -22.23 -1.22
N ASP A 20 4.82 -22.63 0.03
CA ASP A 20 4.78 -24.05 0.42
C ASP A 20 3.35 -24.59 0.34
N TYR A 21 2.37 -23.82 0.81
CA TYR A 21 0.97 -24.19 0.74
C TYR A 21 0.47 -24.35 -0.70
N MET A 22 0.79 -23.40 -1.58
CA MET A 22 0.43 -23.47 -2.99
C MET A 22 1.06 -24.69 -3.69
N ARG A 23 2.32 -25.02 -3.38
CA ARG A 23 2.97 -26.24 -3.91
C ARG A 23 2.26 -27.52 -3.46
N GLN A 24 1.81 -27.58 -2.21
CA GLN A 24 1.04 -28.72 -1.71
C GLN A 24 -0.33 -28.83 -2.40
N GLN A 25 -1.03 -27.71 -2.58
CA GLN A 25 -2.31 -27.68 -3.29
C GLN A 25 -2.17 -28.14 -4.74
N GLU A 26 -1.15 -27.66 -5.46
CA GLU A 26 -0.88 -28.09 -6.84
C GLU A 26 -0.68 -29.61 -6.91
N LYS A 27 0.08 -30.18 -5.99
CA LYS A 27 0.30 -31.63 -5.94
C LYS A 27 -0.99 -32.41 -5.67
N VAL A 28 -1.81 -31.97 -4.71
CA VAL A 28 -3.10 -32.60 -4.43
C VAL A 28 -4.00 -32.60 -5.66
N LEU A 29 -4.08 -31.49 -6.39
CA LEU A 29 -4.88 -31.41 -7.61
C LEU A 29 -4.34 -32.32 -8.73
N GLN A 30 -3.02 -32.44 -8.86
CA GLN A 30 -2.38 -33.38 -9.79
C GLN A 30 -2.67 -34.84 -9.43
N ASP A 31 -2.58 -35.19 -8.13
CA ASP A 31 -2.86 -36.53 -7.62
C ASP A 31 -4.36 -36.92 -7.80
N MET A 32 -5.25 -35.91 -7.89
CA MET A 32 -6.66 -36.09 -8.25
C MET A 32 -6.88 -36.31 -9.76
N GLY A 33 -5.82 -36.33 -10.57
CA GLY A 33 -5.87 -36.59 -12.00
C GLY A 33 -6.25 -35.39 -12.87
N LEU A 34 -6.23 -34.17 -12.32
CA LEU A 34 -6.49 -32.96 -13.11
C LEU A 34 -5.35 -32.72 -14.10
N SER A 35 -5.70 -32.24 -15.29
CA SER A 35 -4.71 -31.80 -16.27
C SER A 35 -3.97 -30.55 -15.79
N ALA A 36 -2.78 -30.31 -16.33
CA ALA A 36 -2.00 -29.12 -16.00
C ALA A 36 -2.75 -27.79 -16.22
N GLN A 37 -3.63 -27.74 -17.23
CA GLN A 37 -4.44 -26.54 -17.51
C GLN A 37 -5.52 -26.31 -16.44
N GLU A 38 -6.15 -27.38 -15.96
CA GLU A 38 -7.16 -27.30 -14.89
C GLU A 38 -6.54 -26.94 -13.56
N VAL A 39 -5.37 -27.53 -13.23
CA VAL A 39 -4.58 -27.15 -12.04
C VAL A 39 -4.20 -25.67 -12.12
N CYS A 40 -3.71 -25.21 -13.28
CA CYS A 40 -3.34 -23.81 -13.47
C CYS A 40 -4.51 -22.87 -13.20
N ARG A 41 -5.67 -23.12 -13.81
CA ARG A 41 -6.89 -22.31 -13.59
C ARG A 41 -7.37 -22.35 -12.15
N ALA A 42 -7.34 -23.52 -11.51
CA ALA A 42 -7.73 -23.66 -10.10
C ALA A 42 -6.80 -22.87 -9.15
N MET A 43 -5.52 -22.73 -9.51
CA MET A 43 -4.52 -22.02 -8.71
C MET A 43 -4.41 -20.51 -9.02
N GLU A 44 -5.03 -20.01 -10.08
CA GLU A 44 -5.00 -18.58 -10.44
C GLU A 44 -5.39 -17.65 -9.28
N PRO A 45 -6.47 -17.90 -8.52
CA PRO A 45 -6.82 -17.04 -7.38
C PRO A 45 -5.71 -17.01 -6.32
N SER A 46 -5.15 -18.16 -5.95
CA SER A 46 -4.06 -18.25 -4.96
C SER A 46 -2.82 -17.48 -5.42
N ARG A 47 -2.47 -17.59 -6.72
CA ARG A 47 -1.36 -16.84 -7.32
C ARG A 47 -1.61 -15.33 -7.31
N ALA A 48 -2.82 -14.90 -7.65
CA ALA A 48 -3.19 -13.49 -7.63
C ALA A 48 -3.12 -12.89 -6.21
N PHE A 49 -3.62 -13.61 -5.19
CA PHE A 49 -3.50 -13.17 -3.80
C PHE A 49 -2.05 -13.11 -3.31
N HIS A 50 -1.21 -14.08 -3.71
CA HIS A 50 0.22 -14.06 -3.41
C HIS A 50 0.91 -12.84 -4.01
N GLU A 51 0.65 -12.54 -5.29
CA GLU A 51 1.25 -11.38 -5.95
C GLU A 51 0.80 -10.06 -5.31
N GLN A 52 -0.48 -9.92 -4.95
CA GLN A 52 -0.95 -8.73 -4.21
C GLN A 52 -0.25 -8.56 -2.86
N LEU A 53 -0.05 -9.66 -2.13
CA LEU A 53 0.67 -9.60 -0.84
C LEU A 53 2.14 -9.19 -1.05
N LYS A 54 2.76 -9.71 -2.11
CA LYS A 54 4.12 -9.38 -2.50
C LYS A 54 4.27 -7.91 -2.85
N GLU A 55 3.37 -7.36 -3.67
CA GLU A 55 3.34 -5.94 -4.03
C GLU A 55 3.26 -5.02 -2.79
N GLU A 56 2.47 -5.41 -1.78
CA GLU A 56 2.33 -4.67 -0.52
C GLU A 56 3.63 -4.69 0.31
N VAL A 57 4.33 -5.83 0.35
CA VAL A 57 5.64 -5.96 1.00
C VAL A 57 6.69 -5.11 0.28
N GLU A 58 6.79 -5.23 -1.05
CA GLU A 58 7.72 -4.47 -1.87
C GLU A 58 7.47 -2.95 -1.75
N TYR A 59 6.21 -2.54 -1.71
CA TYR A 59 5.84 -1.15 -1.49
C TYR A 59 6.30 -0.64 -0.12
N TYR A 60 6.12 -1.41 0.95
CA TYR A 60 6.63 -1.06 2.28
C TYR A 60 8.16 -0.86 2.28
N GLU A 61 8.88 -1.74 1.60
CA GLU A 61 10.34 -1.65 1.49
C GLU A 61 10.81 -0.45 0.67
N ARG A 62 10.11 -0.09 -0.42
CA ARG A 62 10.36 1.14 -1.18
C ARG A 62 10.21 2.38 -0.29
N ILE A 63 9.12 2.46 0.48
CA ILE A 63 8.88 3.55 1.41
C ILE A 63 10.04 3.68 2.41
N LYS A 64 10.51 2.57 2.99
CA LYS A 64 11.64 2.61 3.93
C LYS A 64 12.94 3.15 3.32
N ARG A 65 13.10 3.03 1.99
CA ARG A 65 14.22 3.62 1.23
C ARG A 65 13.96 5.06 0.79
N PHE A 66 12.88 5.68 1.26
CA PHE A 66 12.44 7.02 0.87
C PHE A 66 12.12 7.13 -0.63
N ASP A 67 11.76 6.01 -1.27
CA ASP A 67 11.36 5.93 -2.67
C ASP A 67 9.85 6.06 -2.78
N PHE A 68 9.39 7.18 -3.35
CA PHE A 68 7.99 7.56 -3.44
C PHE A 68 7.59 7.89 -4.87
N GLU A 69 6.38 7.46 -5.25
CA GLU A 69 5.74 7.93 -6.47
C GLU A 69 5.30 9.40 -6.32
N ALA A 70 5.17 10.09 -7.45
CA ALA A 70 4.75 11.49 -7.43
C ALA A 70 3.29 11.62 -6.94
N LEU A 71 3.06 12.57 -6.02
CA LEU A 71 1.71 12.90 -5.56
C LEU A 71 0.93 13.61 -6.68
N GLU A 72 -0.13 12.99 -7.18
CA GLU A 72 -1.00 13.57 -8.19
C GLU A 72 -2.28 14.14 -7.55
N ASN A 73 -2.51 15.46 -7.68
CA ASN A 73 -3.74 16.13 -7.23
C ASN A 73 -4.17 15.83 -5.77
N PHE A 74 -3.20 15.60 -4.87
CA PHE A 74 -3.44 15.20 -3.47
C PHE A 74 -4.27 13.92 -3.31
N ARG A 75 -4.41 13.11 -4.37
CA ARG A 75 -5.00 11.78 -4.26
C ARG A 75 -4.14 10.94 -3.34
N ASP A 76 -4.79 10.13 -2.51
CA ASP A 76 -4.12 9.24 -1.56
C ASP A 76 -3.16 9.97 -0.60
N PHE A 77 -3.33 11.29 -0.39
CA PHE A 77 -2.43 12.07 0.46
C PHE A 77 -2.35 11.52 1.88
N GLY A 78 -3.45 10.98 2.40
CA GLY A 78 -3.46 10.28 3.67
C GLY A 78 -2.55 9.05 3.73
N ARG A 79 -2.44 8.29 2.64
CA ARG A 79 -1.46 7.20 2.51
C ARG A 79 -0.03 7.73 2.51
N PHE A 80 0.22 8.86 1.84
CA PHE A 80 1.54 9.50 1.89
C PHE A 80 1.95 9.93 3.31
N LEU A 81 1.03 10.42 4.14
CA LEU A 81 1.35 10.75 5.53
C LEU A 81 1.81 9.52 6.33
N ILE A 82 1.15 8.37 6.12
CA ILE A 82 1.55 7.09 6.73
C ILE A 82 2.91 6.65 6.19
N ALA A 83 3.10 6.72 4.88
CA ALA A 83 4.33 6.34 4.21
C ALA A 83 5.52 7.17 4.71
N LEU A 84 5.37 8.49 4.82
CA LEU A 84 6.39 9.38 5.38
C LEU A 84 6.75 9.01 6.81
N ARG A 85 5.77 8.70 7.67
CA ARG A 85 6.05 8.23 9.03
C ARG A 85 6.93 6.97 9.03
N ILE A 86 6.58 5.99 8.19
CA ILE A 86 7.32 4.72 8.06
C ILE A 86 8.74 4.98 7.55
N ALA A 87 8.88 5.81 6.52
CA ALA A 87 10.17 6.15 5.92
C ALA A 87 11.11 6.87 6.91
N LEU A 88 10.54 7.67 7.81
CA LEU A 88 11.26 8.31 8.91
C LEU A 88 11.54 7.38 10.11
N GLY A 89 11.13 6.11 10.03
CA GLY A 89 11.34 5.13 11.10
C GLY A 89 10.52 5.40 12.37
N LEU A 90 9.47 6.22 12.30
CA LEU A 90 8.68 6.62 13.47
C LEU A 90 7.56 5.63 13.73
N THR A 91 7.32 5.29 15.00
CA THR A 91 6.14 4.51 15.39
C THR A 91 4.90 5.39 15.47
N GLN A 92 3.71 4.78 15.50
CA GLN A 92 2.46 5.50 15.78
C GLN A 92 2.51 6.22 17.15
N SER A 93 3.21 5.64 18.12
CA SER A 93 3.41 6.25 19.44
C SER A 93 4.31 7.49 19.36
N ASP A 94 5.33 7.48 18.51
CA ASP A 94 6.19 8.63 18.30
C ASP A 94 5.43 9.78 17.62
N LEU A 95 4.65 9.47 16.59
CA LEU A 95 3.80 10.47 15.94
C LEU A 95 2.75 11.04 16.91
N ALA A 96 2.11 10.19 17.72
CA ALA A 96 1.15 10.62 18.73
C ALA A 96 1.76 11.58 19.76
N LYS A 97 2.98 11.28 20.24
CA LYS A 97 3.73 12.17 21.14
C LYS A 97 4.00 13.53 20.49
N ARG A 98 4.46 13.54 19.24
CA ARG A 98 4.75 14.80 18.51
C ARG A 98 3.50 15.63 18.23
N LEU A 99 2.37 14.98 17.99
CA LEU A 99 1.07 15.63 17.79
C LEU A 99 0.36 16.04 19.08
N ASN A 100 0.87 15.60 20.24
CA ASN A 100 0.22 15.72 21.55
C ASN A 100 -1.21 15.13 21.54
N VAL A 101 -1.37 13.91 21.02
CA VAL A 101 -2.64 13.17 20.97
C VAL A 101 -2.46 11.74 21.47
N SER A 102 -3.55 11.01 21.64
CA SER A 102 -3.49 9.59 22.00
C SER A 102 -3.02 8.71 20.83
N VAL A 103 -2.32 7.62 21.14
CA VAL A 103 -1.93 6.60 20.14
C VAL A 103 -3.16 6.02 19.44
N ALA A 104 -4.26 5.84 20.18
CA ALA A 104 -5.53 5.35 19.62
C ALA A 104 -6.10 6.27 18.53
N GLN A 105 -5.89 7.58 18.65
CA GLN A 105 -6.31 8.55 17.63
C GLN A 105 -5.48 8.40 16.35
N VAL A 106 -4.15 8.34 16.46
CA VAL A 106 -3.26 8.11 15.31
C VAL A 106 -3.57 6.76 14.66
N SER A 107 -3.71 5.71 15.46
CA SER A 107 -4.05 4.37 14.97
C SER A 107 -5.36 4.36 14.19
N ARG A 108 -6.41 5.04 14.68
CA ARG A 108 -7.71 5.17 13.99
C ARG A 108 -7.57 5.95 12.69
N ASP A 109 -6.87 7.07 12.73
CA ASP A 109 -6.64 7.91 11.56
C ASP A 109 -5.89 7.14 10.47
N GLU A 110 -4.80 6.45 10.83
CA GLU A 110 -4.02 5.63 9.89
C GLU A 110 -4.80 4.41 9.40
N LYS A 111 -5.62 3.77 10.26
CA LYS A 111 -6.47 2.64 9.87
C LYS A 111 -7.39 3.03 8.72
N ASN A 112 -7.99 4.22 8.79
CA ASN A 112 -8.84 4.78 7.74
C ASN A 112 -8.04 5.55 6.68
N GLU A 113 -6.72 5.42 6.65
CA GLU A 113 -5.83 6.05 5.66
C GLU A 113 -5.99 7.58 5.60
N TYR A 114 -6.30 8.19 6.74
CA TYR A 114 -6.64 9.61 6.85
C TYR A 114 -7.73 10.06 5.84
N HIS A 115 -8.65 9.16 5.49
CA HIS A 115 -9.74 9.49 4.57
C HIS A 115 -10.52 10.72 5.04
N GLY A 116 -10.68 11.72 4.15
CA GLY A 116 -11.37 12.97 4.46
C GLY A 116 -10.62 13.90 5.42
N ILE A 117 -9.31 13.71 5.62
CA ILE A 117 -8.49 14.62 6.44
C ILE A 117 -8.57 16.06 5.92
N SER A 118 -8.73 17.02 6.83
CA SER A 118 -8.63 18.44 6.47
C SER A 118 -7.18 18.83 6.17
N ILE A 119 -6.99 19.85 5.32
CA ILE A 119 -5.66 20.41 5.01
C ILE A 119 -4.95 20.84 6.31
N GLU A 120 -5.68 21.47 7.24
CA GLU A 120 -5.13 21.89 8.53
C GLU A 120 -4.57 20.72 9.34
N LYS A 121 -5.34 19.62 9.47
CA LYS A 121 -4.88 18.43 10.19
C LYS A 121 -3.70 17.78 9.47
N ALA A 122 -3.71 17.75 8.13
CA ALA A 122 -2.62 17.21 7.35
C ALA A 122 -1.33 18.03 7.52
N ASN A 123 -1.42 19.35 7.54
CA ASN A 123 -0.28 20.24 7.82
C ASN A 123 0.29 19.99 9.21
N ARG A 124 -0.55 19.85 10.25
CA ARG A 124 -0.09 19.50 11.60
C ARG A 124 0.66 18.16 11.64
N VAL A 125 0.21 17.18 10.86
CA VAL A 125 0.93 15.90 10.73
C VAL A 125 2.27 16.10 10.03
N LEU A 126 2.33 16.85 8.93
CA LEU A 126 3.59 17.15 8.24
C LEU A 126 4.59 17.90 9.13
N GLU A 127 4.12 18.89 9.89
CA GLU A 127 4.92 19.62 10.88
C GLU A 127 5.47 18.68 11.95
N ALA A 128 4.63 17.80 12.52
CA ALA A 128 5.06 16.80 13.48
C ALA A 128 6.07 15.79 12.88
N LEU A 129 5.96 15.48 11.59
CA LEU A 129 6.92 14.65 10.88
C LEU A 129 8.20 15.40 10.51
N GLY A 130 8.20 16.75 10.52
CA GLY A 130 9.32 17.57 10.10
C GLY A 130 9.55 17.57 8.59
N VAL A 131 8.47 17.40 7.81
CA VAL A 131 8.52 17.30 6.33
C VAL A 131 7.80 18.47 5.69
N THR A 132 8.34 18.98 4.60
CA THR A 132 7.66 19.97 3.74
C THR A 132 7.27 19.34 2.43
N VAL A 133 6.00 19.49 2.05
CA VAL A 133 5.49 19.08 0.73
C VAL A 133 5.44 20.31 -0.17
N VAL A 134 6.08 20.24 -1.33
CA VAL A 134 6.03 21.29 -2.35
C VAL A 134 5.37 20.72 -3.59
N SER A 135 4.28 21.33 -4.04
CA SER A 135 3.53 20.91 -5.23
C SER A 135 3.64 21.96 -6.34
N LYS A 136 3.71 21.50 -7.59
CA LYS A 136 3.68 22.34 -8.79
C LYS A 136 2.35 22.20 -9.49
N LEU A 137 1.81 23.31 -9.99
CA LEU A 137 0.56 23.33 -10.76
C LEU A 137 0.85 23.22 -12.26
N GLY A 138 0.05 22.42 -12.95
CA GLY A 138 0.08 22.25 -14.39
C GLY A 138 -1.34 22.17 -14.96
N LYS A 139 -1.49 22.43 -16.26
CA LYS A 139 -2.76 22.22 -16.96
C LYS A 139 -2.93 20.73 -17.26
N ILE A 140 -4.13 20.20 -17.06
CA ILE A 140 -4.48 18.88 -17.55
C ILE A 140 -4.57 18.98 -19.08
N PRO A 141 -3.82 18.17 -19.86
CA PRO A 141 -3.94 18.18 -21.31
C PRO A 141 -5.37 17.81 -21.70
N LYS A 142 -5.97 18.59 -22.61
CA LYS A 142 -7.28 18.23 -23.18
C LYS A 142 -7.10 16.88 -23.89
N LYS A 143 -7.90 15.87 -23.51
CA LYS A 143 -8.04 14.67 -24.34
C LYS A 143 -8.61 15.13 -25.68
N GLU A 144 -7.80 15.12 -26.74
CA GLU A 144 -8.30 15.36 -28.09
C GLU A 144 -9.36 14.29 -28.39
N GLY A 145 -10.51 14.74 -28.88
CA GLY A 145 -11.67 13.91 -29.11
C GLY A 145 -11.30 12.74 -30.01
N PHE A 146 -11.67 11.54 -29.57
CA PHE A 146 -11.71 10.34 -30.40
C PHE A 146 -12.73 10.63 -31.52
N ALA A 147 -12.27 11.18 -32.65
CA ALA A 147 -13.06 11.25 -33.86
C ALA A 147 -13.27 9.81 -34.32
N ALA A 148 -14.41 9.25 -33.92
CA ALA A 148 -14.89 7.98 -34.41
C ALA A 148 -15.17 8.13 -35.92
N ASN A 149 -14.18 7.83 -36.73
CA ASN A 149 -14.39 7.48 -38.13
C ASN A 149 -15.02 6.08 -38.14
N PHE A 150 -16.34 6.02 -38.04
CA PHE A 150 -17.08 4.86 -38.53
C PHE A 150 -17.21 5.00 -40.04
N VAL A 151 -16.62 4.02 -40.73
CA VAL A 151 -16.72 3.75 -42.17
C VAL A 151 -18.13 3.32 -42.52
#